data_AF-A0A6C0CCN8-F1
#
_entry.id   AF-A0A6C0CCN8-F1
#
_cell.length_a   1.000
_cell.length_b   1.000
_cell.length_c   1.000
_cell.angle_alpha   90.00
_cell.angle_beta   90.00
_cell.angle_gamma   90.00
#
_symmetry.space_group_name_H-M   'P 1'
#
loop_
_entity.id
_entity.type
_entity.pdbx_description
1 polymer ?
#
loop_
_entity_poly.entity_id
_entity_poly.type
_entity_poly.pdbx_seq_one_letter_code
_entity_poly.pdbx_strand_id
1 'polypeptide(L)'
;MKKTYKKNVKSQKNVKSQKNVKSQKNRLVYNKKDYNSGDGMLTSVWGPSLWHYLHVMSFNYPLEPTKQQKQKYKQLLLNLQYTLPCKYCRINLKNNLKKHPLLDKIFENRYNFSYYIYNLHEHINKMLGKNSGLTYCEVRDRYEHFRSRCTVEKNVLFNYTKKKKETGCTTPMYGKKSKCVINIVPQETKCKTFNIDKQCLKSKI
;
A
#
# COMPACT_ATOMS: atom_id res chain seq x y z
N MET A 1 63.62 34.39 66.05
CA MET A 1 63.57 35.53 65.12
C MET A 1 63.78 35.02 63.69
N LYS A 2 62.72 34.96 62.88
CA LYS A 2 62.80 34.68 61.43
C LYS A 2 61.94 35.67 60.65
N LYS A 3 62.54 36.08 59.54
CA LYS A 3 62.19 37.07 58.53
C LYS A 3 60.80 36.91 57.89
N THR A 4 60.14 38.07 57.71
CA THR A 4 59.40 38.57 56.52
C THR A 4 58.59 37.61 55.63
N TYR A 5 57.37 38.00 55.23
CA TYR A 5 57.08 38.60 53.91
C TYR A 5 55.58 38.90 53.71
N LYS A 6 55.32 40.02 53.00
CA LYS A 6 54.02 40.62 52.63
C LYS A 6 53.12 39.68 51.82
N LYS A 7 51.81 39.65 52.10
CA LYS A 7 50.77 39.17 51.18
C LYS A 7 49.99 40.36 50.59
N ASN A 8 50.24 40.66 49.31
CA ASN A 8 49.38 41.50 48.48
C ASN A 8 48.26 40.63 47.90
N VAL A 9 47.01 40.94 48.24
CA VAL A 9 45.81 40.34 47.64
C VAL A 9 45.36 41.24 46.49
N LYS A 10 45.45 40.75 45.25
CA LYS A 10 44.89 41.42 44.06
C LYS A 10 43.67 40.64 43.53
N SER A 11 42.57 41.38 43.48
CA SER A 11 41.38 41.33 42.61
C SER A 11 40.83 39.99 42.11
N GLN A 12 39.57 39.76 42.51
CA GLN A 12 38.62 38.86 41.89
C GLN A 12 38.43 39.21 40.41
N LYS A 13 38.60 38.22 39.52
CA LYS A 13 38.05 38.24 38.16
C LYS A 13 36.96 37.19 38.06
N ASN A 14 35.73 37.67 37.86
CA ASN A 14 34.56 36.87 37.51
C ASN A 14 34.77 36.14 36.19
N VAL A 15 34.89 34.81 36.22
CA VAL A 15 34.81 33.96 35.02
C VAL A 15 33.41 33.36 34.99
N LYS A 16 32.53 33.95 34.16
CA LYS A 16 31.23 33.39 33.83
C LYS A 16 31.44 32.08 33.06
N SER A 17 31.00 30.96 33.64
CA SER A 17 30.98 29.66 32.99
C SER A 17 30.08 29.69 31.76
N GLN A 18 30.67 29.59 30.56
CA GLN A 18 29.92 29.33 29.35
C GLN A 18 29.37 27.89 29.41
N LYS A 19 28.07 27.77 29.67
CA LYS A 19 27.34 26.51 29.46
C LYS A 19 27.37 26.21 27.97
N ASN A 20 28.11 25.15 27.61
CA ASN A 20 28.11 24.58 26.26
C ASN A 20 26.70 24.09 25.91
N VAL A 21 25.95 24.92 25.19
CA VAL A 21 24.72 24.50 24.49
C VAL A 21 25.16 23.68 23.29
N LYS A 22 25.31 22.36 23.49
CA LYS A 22 25.48 21.42 22.36
C LYS A 22 24.20 21.50 21.53
N SER A 23 24.28 22.14 20.37
CA SER A 23 23.22 22.11 19.38
C SER A 23 23.00 20.65 18.98
N GLN A 24 21.82 20.11 19.26
CA GLN A 24 21.37 18.85 18.70
C GLN A 24 21.25 19.06 17.18
N LYS A 25 22.35 18.84 16.44
CA LYS A 25 22.26 18.63 15.00
C LYS A 25 21.39 17.40 14.81
N ASN A 26 20.20 17.58 14.24
CA ASN A 26 19.35 16.51 13.74
C ASN A 26 20.21 15.60 12.84
N ARG A 27 20.69 14.49 13.40
CA ARG A 27 21.47 13.51 12.64
C ARG A 27 20.47 12.80 11.73
N LEU A 28 20.66 12.95 10.42
CA LEU A 28 19.87 12.24 9.43
C LEU A 28 19.92 10.74 9.75
N VAL A 29 18.75 10.11 9.84
CA VAL A 29 18.61 8.66 10.13
C VAL A 29 19.24 7.84 9.01
N TYR A 30 19.17 8.34 7.78
CA TYR A 30 19.69 7.70 6.57
C TYR A 30 20.78 8.54 5.91
N ASN A 31 21.73 7.85 5.29
CA ASN A 31 22.83 8.42 4.52
C ASN A 31 22.67 8.14 3.01
N LYS A 32 23.54 8.74 2.18
CA LYS A 32 23.48 8.61 0.71
C LYS A 32 23.61 7.15 0.22
N LYS A 33 24.36 6.30 0.92
CA LYS A 33 24.49 4.87 0.57
C LYS A 33 23.17 4.13 0.80
N ASP A 34 22.43 4.47 1.88
CA ASP A 34 21.15 3.84 2.18
C ASP A 34 20.12 4.14 1.08
N TYR A 35 20.03 5.40 0.63
CA TYR A 35 19.15 5.82 -0.46
C TYR A 35 19.51 5.21 -1.82
N ASN A 36 20.79 4.89 -2.03
CA ASN A 36 21.28 4.29 -3.26
C ASN A 36 21.40 2.75 -3.17
N SER A 37 20.87 2.13 -2.11
CA SER A 37 20.87 0.68 -2.00
C SER A 37 20.00 0.05 -3.09
N GLY A 38 20.42 -1.13 -3.57
CA GLY A 38 19.65 -1.93 -4.51
C GLY A 38 18.64 -2.86 -3.83
N ASP A 39 18.44 -2.69 -2.53
CA ASP A 39 17.63 -3.58 -1.70
C ASP A 39 16.13 -3.38 -2.00
N GLY A 40 15.39 -4.48 -1.94
CA GLY A 40 13.94 -4.45 -2.12
C GLY A 40 13.22 -3.95 -0.87
N MET A 41 12.03 -3.39 -1.06
CA MET A 41 11.17 -3.00 0.07
C MET A 41 10.58 -4.24 0.75
N LEU A 42 10.42 -4.18 2.08
CA LEU A 42 9.81 -5.24 2.88
C LEU A 42 8.45 -5.66 2.30
N THR A 43 8.32 -6.95 1.96
CA THR A 43 7.12 -7.50 1.31
C THR A 43 5.86 -7.40 2.16
N SER A 44 6.02 -7.38 3.48
CA SER A 44 4.94 -7.17 4.45
C SER A 44 4.34 -5.77 4.39
N VAL A 45 5.08 -4.76 3.92
CA VAL A 45 4.64 -3.36 3.85
C VAL A 45 3.83 -3.08 2.58
N TRP A 46 4.31 -3.54 1.42
CA TRP A 46 3.69 -3.22 0.12
C TRP A 46 2.82 -4.35 -0.45
N GLY A 47 3.10 -5.60 -0.10
CA GLY A 47 2.42 -6.78 -0.65
C GLY A 47 0.90 -6.75 -0.44
N PRO A 48 0.41 -6.50 0.80
CA PRO A 48 -1.02 -6.34 1.06
C PRO A 48 -1.69 -5.26 0.21
N SER A 49 -1.05 -4.11 0.05
CA SER A 49 -1.58 -2.99 -0.74
C SER A 49 -1.68 -3.34 -2.22
N LEU A 50 -0.68 -4.06 -2.76
CA LEU A 50 -0.75 -4.54 -4.14
C LEU A 50 -1.89 -5.56 -4.32
N TRP A 51 -2.03 -6.52 -3.41
CA TRP A 51 -3.13 -7.49 -3.49
C TRP A 51 -4.50 -6.83 -3.36
N HIS A 52 -4.61 -5.82 -2.49
CA HIS A 52 -5.82 -5.01 -2.38
C HIS A 52 -6.15 -4.33 -3.72
N TYR A 53 -5.17 -3.70 -4.36
CA TYR A 53 -5.33 -3.11 -5.70
C TYR A 53 -5.77 -4.14 -6.75
N LEU A 54 -5.09 -5.29 -6.82
CA LEU A 54 -5.39 -6.33 -7.80
C LEU A 54 -6.81 -6.89 -7.64
N HIS A 55 -7.25 -7.08 -6.39
CA HIS A 55 -8.62 -7.50 -6.10
C HIS A 55 -9.65 -6.42 -6.46
N VAL A 56 -9.46 -5.15 -6.05
CA VAL A 56 -10.37 -4.06 -6.43
C VAL A 56 -10.47 -3.93 -7.94
N MET A 57 -9.32 -3.97 -8.63
CA MET A 57 -9.24 -3.90 -10.09
C MET A 57 -9.98 -5.07 -10.74
N SER A 58 -9.84 -6.29 -10.23
CA SER A 58 -10.45 -7.48 -10.83
C SER A 58 -11.97 -7.55 -10.60
N PHE A 59 -12.45 -7.18 -9.41
CA PHE A 59 -13.88 -7.04 -9.14
C PHE A 59 -14.50 -5.85 -9.87
N ASN A 60 -13.72 -4.86 -10.30
CA ASN A 60 -14.19 -3.76 -11.13
C ASN A 60 -14.01 -4.00 -12.66
N TYR A 61 -13.47 -5.14 -13.07
CA TYR A 61 -13.32 -5.48 -14.49
C TYR A 61 -14.68 -5.48 -15.21
N PRO A 62 -14.76 -5.09 -16.50
CA PRO A 62 -16.03 -5.07 -17.22
C PRO A 62 -16.68 -6.46 -17.29
N LEU A 63 -18.02 -6.50 -17.31
CA LEU A 63 -18.76 -7.73 -17.57
C LEU A 63 -18.52 -8.18 -19.02
N GLU A 64 -18.50 -7.23 -19.95
CA GLU A 64 -18.23 -7.43 -21.38
C GLU A 64 -17.02 -6.58 -21.80
N PRO A 65 -15.79 -7.06 -21.59
CA PRO A 65 -14.58 -6.30 -21.89
C PRO A 65 -14.26 -6.28 -23.39
N THR A 66 -13.84 -5.12 -23.88
CA THR A 66 -13.34 -4.96 -25.25
C THR A 66 -12.02 -5.71 -25.46
N LYS A 67 -11.65 -5.98 -26.72
CA LYS A 67 -10.35 -6.60 -27.07
C LYS A 67 -9.17 -5.81 -26.49
N GLN A 68 -9.24 -4.49 -26.54
CA GLN A 68 -8.21 -3.62 -25.97
C GLN A 68 -8.14 -3.75 -24.45
N GLN A 69 -9.29 -3.78 -23.75
CA GLN A 69 -9.31 -3.98 -22.30
C GLN A 69 -8.68 -5.32 -21.92
N LYS A 70 -9.07 -6.43 -22.58
CA LYS A 70 -8.46 -7.75 -22.36
C LYS A 70 -6.93 -7.69 -22.48
N GLN A 71 -6.41 -7.08 -23.55
CA GLN A 71 -4.98 -6.94 -23.79
C GLN A 71 -4.29 -6.10 -22.71
N LYS A 72 -4.88 -4.98 -22.28
CA LYS A 72 -4.27 -4.08 -21.28
C LYS A 72 -4.20 -4.71 -19.90
N TYR A 73 -5.24 -5.43 -19.49
CA TYR A 73 -5.23 -6.16 -18.21
C TYR A 73 -4.24 -7.33 -18.23
N LYS A 74 -4.11 -8.04 -19.36
CA LYS A 74 -3.08 -9.07 -19.55
C LYS A 74 -1.68 -8.48 -19.46
N GLN A 75 -1.42 -7.36 -20.13
CA GLN A 75 -0.14 -6.64 -20.07
C GLN A 75 0.19 -6.18 -18.64
N LEU A 76 -0.79 -5.67 -17.90
CA LEU A 76 -0.61 -5.27 -16.50
C LEU A 76 -0.10 -6.44 -15.65
N LEU A 77 -0.71 -7.62 -15.75
CA LEU A 77 -0.27 -8.80 -14.99
C LEU A 77 1.11 -9.30 -15.43
N LEU A 78 1.38 -9.31 -16.74
CA LEU A 78 2.71 -9.68 -17.26
C LEU A 78 3.79 -8.73 -16.73
N ASN A 79 3.49 -7.43 -16.67
CA ASN A 79 4.45 -6.41 -16.25
C ASN A 79 4.86 -6.52 -14.78
N LEU A 80 4.04 -7.14 -13.92
CA LEU A 80 4.41 -7.39 -12.53
C LEU A 80 5.69 -8.23 -12.42
N GLN A 81 6.01 -9.09 -13.39
CA GLN A 81 7.26 -9.85 -13.38
C GLN A 81 8.51 -8.96 -13.51
N TYR A 82 8.34 -7.68 -13.87
CA TYR A 82 9.42 -6.70 -14.00
C TYR A 82 9.36 -5.62 -12.91
N THR A 83 8.16 -5.28 -12.40
CA THR A 83 7.96 -4.09 -11.55
C THR A 83 7.82 -4.38 -10.06
N LEU A 84 7.60 -5.64 -9.63
CA LEU A 84 7.50 -5.94 -8.20
C LEU A 84 8.81 -5.51 -7.48
N PRO A 85 8.76 -4.80 -6.34
CA PRO A 85 9.94 -4.27 -5.65
C PRO A 85 10.65 -5.35 -4.80
N CYS A 86 10.77 -6.55 -5.36
CA CYS A 86 11.37 -7.74 -4.75
C CYS A 86 11.88 -8.68 -5.86
N LYS A 87 13.20 -8.90 -5.93
CA LYS A 87 13.85 -9.73 -6.95
C LYS A 87 13.27 -11.14 -7.02
N TYR A 88 13.17 -11.82 -5.87
CA TYR A 88 12.65 -13.18 -5.80
C TYR A 88 11.17 -13.27 -6.17
N CYS A 89 10.38 -12.25 -5.80
CA CYS A 89 8.97 -12.18 -6.15
C CYS A 89 8.78 -12.09 -7.67
N ARG A 90 9.61 -11.29 -8.36
CA ARG A 90 9.65 -11.21 -9.84
C ARG A 90 9.98 -12.54 -10.50
N ILE A 91 11.04 -13.20 -10.03
CA ILE A 91 11.47 -14.52 -10.53
C ILE A 91 10.37 -15.56 -10.31
N ASN A 92 9.79 -15.58 -9.10
CA ASN A 92 8.73 -16.52 -8.76
C ASN A 92 7.48 -16.30 -9.63
N LEU A 93 7.05 -15.06 -9.80
CA LEU A 93 5.91 -14.74 -10.67
C LEU A 93 6.18 -15.17 -12.11
N LYS A 94 7.36 -14.86 -12.66
CA LYS A 94 7.76 -15.30 -14.01
C LYS A 94 7.66 -16.83 -14.16
N ASN A 95 8.11 -17.59 -13.16
CA ASN A 95 8.03 -19.05 -13.18
C ASN A 95 6.59 -19.56 -13.03
N ASN A 96 5.78 -18.94 -12.17
CA ASN A 96 4.36 -19.26 -12.04
C ASN A 96 3.61 -18.99 -13.35
N LEU A 97 3.89 -17.89 -14.03
CA LEU A 97 3.27 -17.56 -15.33
C LEU A 97 3.72 -18.50 -16.46
N LYS A 98 4.89 -19.14 -16.37
CA LYS A 98 5.29 -20.20 -17.30
C LYS A 98 4.47 -21.48 -17.09
N LYS A 99 4.26 -21.87 -15.83
CA LYS A 99 3.49 -23.08 -15.48
C LYS A 99 1.98 -22.88 -15.64
N HIS A 100 1.51 -21.67 -15.37
CA HIS A 100 0.11 -21.25 -15.42
C HIS A 100 -0.01 -20.01 -16.32
N PRO A 101 0.05 -20.18 -17.64
CA PRO A 101 0.01 -19.07 -18.58
C PRO A 101 -1.29 -18.29 -18.51
N LEU A 102 -1.22 -16.99 -18.84
CA LEU A 102 -2.37 -16.11 -18.96
C LEU A 102 -3.15 -16.42 -20.25
N LEU A 103 -4.05 -17.40 -20.14
CA LEU A 103 -4.98 -17.79 -21.19
C LEU A 103 -6.05 -16.73 -21.42
N ASP A 104 -6.53 -16.59 -22.65
CA ASP A 104 -7.52 -15.56 -23.00
C ASP A 104 -8.86 -15.75 -22.28
N LYS A 105 -9.20 -16.99 -21.91
CA LYS A 105 -10.38 -17.32 -21.09
C LYS A 105 -10.44 -16.56 -19.76
N ILE A 106 -9.28 -16.24 -19.18
CA ILE A 106 -9.17 -15.49 -17.93
C ILE A 106 -9.77 -14.08 -18.07
N PHE A 107 -9.69 -13.50 -19.26
CA PHE A 107 -10.08 -12.10 -19.51
C PHE A 107 -11.46 -11.99 -20.17
N GLU A 108 -12.23 -13.08 -20.28
CA GLU A 108 -13.54 -13.10 -20.92
C GLU A 108 -14.54 -12.15 -20.24
N ASN A 109 -14.57 -12.15 -18.91
CA ASN A 109 -15.50 -11.36 -18.11
C ASN A 109 -14.95 -11.14 -16.69
N ARG A 110 -15.66 -10.32 -15.90
CA ARG A 110 -15.33 -10.03 -14.49
C ARG A 110 -15.12 -11.27 -13.63
N TYR A 111 -15.99 -12.27 -13.76
CA TYR A 111 -15.92 -13.48 -12.94
C TYR A 111 -14.62 -14.22 -13.21
N ASN A 112 -14.31 -14.54 -14.47
CA ASN A 112 -13.10 -15.27 -14.83
C ASN A 112 -11.83 -14.54 -14.37
N PHE A 113 -11.80 -13.21 -14.54
CA PHE A 113 -10.63 -12.42 -14.17
C PHE A 113 -10.44 -12.32 -12.66
N SER A 114 -11.50 -12.01 -11.91
CA SER A 114 -11.44 -11.95 -10.45
C SER A 114 -11.17 -13.31 -9.81
N TYR A 115 -11.73 -14.39 -10.37
CA TYR A 115 -11.47 -15.75 -9.93
C TYR A 115 -10.01 -16.14 -10.14
N TYR A 116 -9.41 -15.75 -11.28
CA TYR A 116 -7.98 -15.95 -11.52
C TYR A 116 -7.12 -15.21 -10.48
N ILE A 117 -7.41 -13.95 -10.19
CA ILE A 117 -6.65 -13.17 -9.19
C ILE A 117 -6.76 -13.79 -7.79
N TYR A 118 -7.94 -14.25 -7.41
CA TYR A 118 -8.15 -15.01 -6.17
C TYR A 118 -7.28 -16.28 -6.12
N ASN A 119 -7.34 -17.12 -7.15
CA ASN A 119 -6.56 -18.37 -7.18
C ASN A 119 -5.05 -18.11 -7.20
N LEU A 120 -4.60 -17.05 -7.88
CA LEU A 120 -3.19 -16.66 -7.87
C LEU A 120 -2.76 -16.24 -6.46
N HIS A 121 -3.58 -15.47 -5.74
CA HIS A 121 -3.28 -15.08 -4.37
C HIS A 121 -3.22 -16.31 -3.44
N GLU A 122 -4.19 -17.22 -3.53
CA GLU A 122 -4.21 -18.42 -2.71
C GLU A 122 -3.05 -19.38 -3.04
N HIS A 123 -2.66 -19.48 -4.31
CA HIS A 123 -1.46 -20.23 -4.71
C HIS A 123 -0.19 -19.65 -4.07
N ILE A 124 -0.02 -18.32 -4.11
CA ILE A 124 1.11 -17.66 -3.45
C ILE A 124 1.05 -17.83 -1.93
N ASN A 125 -0.14 -17.75 -1.32
CA ASN A 125 -0.32 -18.03 0.11
C ASN A 125 0.14 -19.44 0.45
N LYS A 126 -0.28 -20.45 -0.31
CA LYS A 126 0.16 -21.84 -0.14
C LYS A 126 1.68 -21.99 -0.25
N MET A 127 2.31 -21.35 -1.24
CA MET A 127 3.77 -21.37 -1.40
C MET A 127 4.51 -20.76 -0.20
N LEU A 128 3.89 -19.80 0.50
CA LEU A 128 4.44 -19.13 1.67
C LEU A 128 4.01 -19.77 3.00
N GLY A 129 3.30 -20.92 2.97
CA GLY A 129 2.77 -21.57 4.17
C GLY A 129 1.66 -20.77 4.87
N LYS A 130 0.96 -19.90 4.13
CA LYS A 130 -0.15 -19.07 4.62
C LYS A 130 -1.48 -19.64 4.15
N ASN A 131 -2.53 -19.37 4.92
CA ASN A 131 -3.91 -19.69 4.55
C ASN A 131 -4.79 -18.47 4.81
N SER A 132 -5.57 -18.04 3.81
CA SER A 132 -6.55 -16.97 4.00
C SER A 132 -7.76 -17.45 4.82
N GLY A 133 -8.13 -18.72 4.64
CA GLY A 133 -9.35 -19.32 5.18
C GLY A 133 -10.64 -18.80 4.53
N LEU A 134 -10.55 -18.18 3.34
CA LEU A 134 -11.68 -17.52 2.68
C LEU A 134 -11.96 -18.15 1.33
N THR A 135 -13.25 -18.36 1.06
CA THR A 135 -13.75 -18.74 -0.26
C THR A 135 -13.74 -17.54 -1.22
N TYR A 136 -13.79 -17.82 -2.52
CA TYR A 136 -13.95 -16.78 -3.54
C TYR A 136 -15.19 -15.91 -3.29
N CYS A 137 -16.32 -16.52 -2.90
CA CYS A 137 -17.57 -15.80 -2.62
C CYS A 137 -17.40 -14.80 -1.47
N GLU A 138 -16.74 -15.20 -0.38
CA GLU A 138 -16.47 -14.30 0.74
C GLU A 138 -15.54 -13.15 0.35
N VAL A 139 -14.51 -13.43 -0.46
CA VAL A 139 -13.62 -12.38 -0.97
C VAL A 139 -14.39 -11.42 -1.88
N ARG A 140 -15.19 -11.94 -2.82
CA ARG A 140 -16.05 -11.15 -3.69
C ARG A 140 -16.94 -10.24 -2.85
N ASP A 141 -17.69 -10.80 -1.91
CA ASP A 141 -18.67 -10.06 -1.13
C ASP A 141 -17.99 -8.94 -0.31
N ARG A 142 -16.80 -9.20 0.28
CA ARG A 142 -15.98 -8.17 0.96
C ARG A 142 -15.67 -6.98 0.07
N TYR A 143 -15.31 -7.20 -1.20
CA TYR A 143 -14.98 -6.11 -2.12
C TYR A 143 -16.22 -5.43 -2.71
N GLU A 144 -17.32 -6.17 -2.88
CA GLU A 144 -18.61 -5.61 -3.33
C GLU A 144 -19.19 -4.60 -2.33
N HIS A 145 -18.87 -4.72 -1.03
CA HIS A 145 -19.20 -3.69 -0.04
C HIS A 145 -18.64 -2.31 -0.40
N PHE A 146 -17.54 -2.22 -1.16
CA PHE A 146 -16.93 -0.95 -1.56
C PHE A 146 -17.42 -0.40 -2.91
N ARG A 147 -18.28 -1.14 -3.64
CA ARG A 147 -18.75 -0.68 -4.94
C ARG A 147 -19.48 0.66 -4.82
N SER A 148 -18.97 1.66 -5.54
CA SER A 148 -19.61 2.96 -5.68
C SER A 148 -20.74 2.89 -6.71
N ARG A 149 -21.77 3.71 -6.52
CA ARG A 149 -22.82 3.93 -7.52
C ARG A 149 -22.63 5.32 -8.12
N CYS A 150 -22.41 5.37 -9.42
CA CYS A 150 -22.57 6.62 -10.16
C CYS A 150 -24.08 6.85 -10.32
N THR A 151 -24.60 7.95 -9.78
CA THR A 151 -25.88 8.49 -10.27
C THR A 151 -25.63 8.91 -11.72
N VAL A 152 -26.54 8.56 -12.63
CA VAL A 152 -26.43 8.90 -14.05
C VAL A 152 -26.67 10.40 -14.21
N GLU A 153 -25.71 11.22 -13.80
CA GLU A 153 -25.66 12.60 -14.25
C GLU A 153 -24.97 12.58 -15.62
N LYS A 154 -25.79 12.86 -16.65
CA LYS A 154 -25.48 13.00 -18.07
C LYS A 154 -24.00 13.26 -18.35
N ASN A 155 -23.42 12.52 -19.30
CA ASN A 155 -22.11 12.73 -19.93
C ASN A 155 -21.62 14.19 -19.85
N VAL A 156 -21.01 14.57 -18.73
CA VAL A 156 -20.38 15.88 -18.61
C VAL A 156 -18.99 15.66 -19.18
N LEU A 157 -18.78 16.07 -20.43
CA LEU A 157 -17.45 16.28 -20.96
C LEU A 157 -16.65 17.07 -19.90
N PHE A 158 -15.59 16.46 -19.36
CA PHE A 158 -14.73 17.09 -18.35
C PHE A 158 -14.14 18.36 -18.96
N ASN A 159 -14.75 19.50 -18.65
CA ASN A 159 -14.30 20.78 -19.17
C ASN A 159 -13.20 21.32 -18.25
N TYR A 160 -11.94 21.11 -18.64
CA TYR A 160 -10.72 21.46 -17.87
C TYR A 160 -10.61 22.95 -17.52
N THR A 161 -11.47 23.80 -18.10
CA THR A 161 -11.51 25.26 -17.89
C THR A 161 -12.24 25.69 -16.61
N LYS A 162 -13.00 24.79 -15.94
CA LYS A 162 -13.70 25.11 -14.69
C LYS A 162 -12.90 24.65 -13.45
N LYS A 163 -12.63 25.57 -12.52
CA LYS A 163 -12.13 25.32 -11.15
C LYS A 163 -13.15 24.57 -10.26
N LYS A 164 -13.87 23.57 -10.78
CA LYS A 164 -14.75 22.74 -9.96
C LYS A 164 -13.94 21.61 -9.34
N LYS A 165 -14.13 21.40 -8.03
CA LYS A 165 -13.51 20.30 -7.30
C LYS A 165 -14.06 18.97 -7.83
N GLU A 166 -13.17 18.06 -8.25
CA GLU A 166 -13.57 16.73 -8.70
C GLU A 166 -14.27 15.96 -7.57
N THR A 167 -15.42 15.37 -7.86
CA THR A 167 -16.27 14.71 -6.86
C THR A 167 -15.87 13.26 -6.58
N GLY A 168 -15.15 12.62 -7.51
CA GLY A 168 -14.71 11.22 -7.43
C GLY A 168 -15.87 10.22 -7.28
N CYS A 169 -15.61 8.93 -7.45
CA CYS A 169 -16.62 7.89 -7.29
C CYS A 169 -16.84 7.51 -5.82
N THR A 170 -17.34 8.44 -4.99
CA THR A 170 -17.41 8.28 -3.51
C THR A 170 -18.80 7.94 -2.94
N THR A 171 -19.81 7.75 -3.78
CA THR A 171 -21.19 7.51 -3.32
C THR A 171 -21.45 6.01 -3.13
N PRO A 172 -21.79 5.53 -1.92
CA PRO A 172 -22.05 4.11 -1.64
C PRO A 172 -23.48 3.71 -2.06
N MET A 173 -23.69 2.41 -2.29
CA MET A 173 -25.01 1.82 -2.59
C MET A 173 -26.03 1.97 -1.44
N TYR A 174 -25.59 1.77 -0.20
CA TYR A 174 -26.32 1.97 1.07
C TYR A 174 -25.27 2.17 2.18
N GLY A 175 -25.60 2.89 3.26
CA GLY A 175 -24.75 3.04 4.45
C GLY A 175 -23.70 4.16 4.39
N LYS A 176 -22.75 4.15 5.34
CA LYS A 176 -21.73 5.19 5.51
C LYS A 176 -20.67 5.14 4.40
N LYS A 177 -20.06 6.29 4.08
CA LYS A 177 -18.92 6.36 3.15
C LYS A 177 -17.70 5.65 3.75
N SER A 178 -17.23 4.61 3.07
CA SER A 178 -16.01 3.88 3.45
C SER A 178 -14.77 4.63 2.97
N LYS A 179 -13.70 4.62 3.78
CA LYS A 179 -12.35 5.07 3.40
C LYS A 179 -11.33 3.97 3.69
N CYS A 180 -10.33 3.84 2.83
CA CYS A 180 -9.20 2.95 3.08
C CYS A 180 -8.15 3.67 3.94
N VAL A 181 -7.64 2.99 4.96
CA VAL A 181 -6.57 3.48 5.84
C VAL A 181 -5.44 2.44 5.83
N ILE A 182 -4.22 2.88 5.56
CA ILE A 182 -3.02 2.03 5.54
C ILE A 182 -2.27 2.24 6.85
N ASN A 183 -2.18 1.19 7.67
CA ASN A 183 -1.48 1.22 8.94
C ASN A 183 -0.23 0.32 8.87
N ILE A 184 0.93 0.85 9.26
CA ILE A 184 2.17 0.08 9.41
C ILE A 184 2.39 -0.19 10.89
N VAL A 185 2.48 -1.48 11.24
CA VAL A 185 2.65 -1.94 12.63
C VAL A 185 3.85 -2.89 12.72
N PRO A 186 4.47 -3.05 13.90
CA PRO A 186 5.51 -4.06 14.12
C PRO A 186 5.01 -5.47 13.77
N GLN A 187 5.90 -6.31 13.28
CA GLN A 187 5.56 -7.64 12.73
C GLN A 187 4.94 -8.59 13.78
N GLU A 188 5.30 -8.40 15.05
CA GLU A 188 4.79 -9.12 16.21
C GLU A 188 3.35 -8.75 16.58
N THR A 189 2.81 -7.66 16.02
CA THR A 189 1.44 -7.21 16.28
C THR A 189 0.45 -8.23 15.72
N LYS A 190 -0.31 -8.88 16.60
CA LYS A 190 -1.35 -9.83 16.21
C LYS A 190 -2.59 -9.10 15.69
N CYS A 191 -2.58 -8.75 14.40
CA CYS A 191 -3.73 -8.15 13.72
C CYS A 191 -3.93 -8.72 12.32
N LYS A 192 -5.17 -8.65 11.81
CA LYS A 192 -5.43 -8.99 10.41
C LYS A 192 -4.90 -7.88 9.50
N THR A 193 -4.38 -8.28 8.35
CA THR A 193 -3.89 -7.36 7.31
C THR A 193 -5.00 -6.53 6.68
N PHE A 194 -6.21 -7.08 6.55
CA PHE A 194 -7.36 -6.41 5.96
C PHE A 194 -8.51 -6.39 6.96
N ASN A 195 -8.87 -5.18 7.41
CA ASN A 195 -9.92 -4.95 8.39
C ASN A 195 -11.00 -4.06 7.77
N ILE A 196 -12.26 -4.49 7.89
CA ILE A 196 -13.42 -3.70 7.50
C ILE A 196 -14.22 -3.42 8.77
N ASP A 197 -14.50 -2.14 9.03
CA ASP A 197 -15.41 -1.76 10.12
C ASP A 197 -16.80 -2.35 9.84
N LYS A 198 -17.47 -2.88 10.87
CA LYS A 198 -18.82 -3.45 10.74
C LYS A 198 -19.80 -2.45 10.15
N GLN A 199 -19.62 -1.15 10.40
CA GLN A 199 -20.46 -0.08 9.85
C GLN A 199 -20.30 0.11 8.33
N CYS A 200 -19.21 -0.40 7.76
CA CYS A 200 -18.94 -0.39 6.33
C CYS A 200 -19.48 -1.64 5.62
N LEU A 201 -19.91 -2.66 6.38
CA LEU A 201 -20.57 -3.85 5.84
C LEU A 201 -22.05 -3.53 5.61
N LYS A 202 -22.51 -3.79 4.39
CA LYS A 202 -23.90 -3.57 3.98
C LYS A 202 -24.68 -4.87 4.19
N SER A 203 -25.80 -4.80 4.92
CA SER A 203 -26.80 -5.86 4.99
C SER A 203 -27.93 -5.58 4.00
N LYS A 204 -28.52 -6.63 3.42
CA LYS A 204 -29.84 -6.51 2.78
C LYS A 204 -30.86 -6.33 3.90
N ILE A 205 -31.76 -5.36 3.73
CA ILE A 205 -33.02 -5.28 4.50
C ILE A 205 -33.93 -6.38 3.97
#